data_AF-A0A318UP49-F1
#
_entry.id   AF-A0A318UP49-F1
#
_cell.length_a   1.000
_cell.length_b   1.000
_cell.length_c   1.000
_cell.angle_alpha   90.00
_cell.angle_beta   90.00
_cell.angle_gamma   90.00
#
_symmetry.space_group_name_H-M   'P 1'
#
loop_
_entity.id
_entity.type
_entity.pdbx_description
1 polymer ?
#
loop_
_entity_poly.entity_id
_entity_poly.type
_entity_poly.pdbx_seq_one_letter_code
_entity_poly.pdbx_strand_id
1 'polypeptide(L)'
;MKLKTGKDEIVYLLTKVFKKYEISTGQALVLNTNRKNYEELAKVLSKISNELPNTSQLLHHDPYPPERNTQKLEYPYLKYDITGGQIKDAYTGMVSNPRPFLVDACYIYLYGIGRKGFQENPLDQQLLEKPIAQPNHSSSRFPLRKMLRQQKKASLICISLLFLLLMMTATGWFLSHQTWENLKKDLKILPYNPSKAEIDHMEGLWMVYIGSPQARSSDSSRYHMAVTNMVDVRFKNGYFTFNRYGANFNHSGYMQFENKDLLSIHSYLKNNTGKIESPRLSLMRLDKGKKDFVVLSTSWNFEAGNKNDLIGIREVYVKLGKGGQVEEIINTLENSSCKCKIIRWEHQGQHQDFYLKNIFIDSLKDLRLKTLLDENSILLREPGNGIILRQPPGPVH
;
A
#
# COMPACT_ATOMS: atom_id res chain seq x y z
N MET A 1 -33.58 27.62 13.36
CA MET A 1 -32.27 28.03 12.81
C MET A 1 -32.03 27.26 11.52
N LYS A 2 -31.41 27.86 10.50
CA LYS A 2 -31.19 27.18 9.21
C LYS A 2 -29.81 26.55 9.18
N LEU A 3 -29.76 25.22 9.01
CA LEU A 3 -28.51 24.49 8.80
C LEU A 3 -27.97 24.82 7.41
N LYS A 4 -26.65 24.78 7.26
CA LYS A 4 -26.01 24.70 5.95
C LYS A 4 -26.60 23.52 5.17
N THR A 5 -26.65 23.63 3.85
CA THR A 5 -27.18 22.58 2.98
C THR A 5 -26.22 22.29 1.83
N GLY A 6 -26.25 21.07 1.32
CA GLY A 6 -25.49 20.72 0.11
C GLY A 6 -24.00 20.55 0.40
N LYS A 7 -23.15 21.11 -0.47
CA LYS A 7 -21.70 20.97 -0.43
C LYS A 7 -21.05 21.40 0.90
N ASP A 8 -21.42 22.57 1.42
CA ASP A 8 -20.78 23.13 2.62
C ASP A 8 -21.10 22.33 3.88
N GLU A 9 -22.29 21.73 3.92
CA GLU A 9 -22.72 20.86 5.02
C GLU A 9 -21.91 19.56 5.02
N ILE A 10 -21.89 18.84 3.89
CA ILE A 10 -21.29 17.51 3.84
C ILE A 10 -19.76 17.54 3.95
N VAL A 11 -19.10 18.55 3.37
CA VAL A 11 -17.64 18.69 3.49
C VAL A 11 -17.24 18.93 4.95
N TYR A 12 -18.00 19.76 5.66
CA TYR A 12 -17.75 20.01 7.09
C TYR A 12 -17.97 18.74 7.92
N LEU A 13 -19.09 18.05 7.71
CA LEU A 13 -19.41 16.81 8.42
C LEU A 13 -18.34 15.75 8.18
N LEU A 14 -17.95 15.49 6.92
CA LEU A 14 -16.93 14.51 6.59
C LEU A 14 -15.56 14.84 7.21
N THR A 15 -15.19 16.13 7.27
CA THR A 15 -13.95 16.56 7.96
C THR A 15 -13.95 16.17 9.45
N LYS A 16 -15.10 16.29 10.12
CA LYS A 16 -15.27 15.88 11.52
C LYS A 16 -15.32 14.37 11.68
N VAL A 17 -16.01 13.68 10.75
CA VAL A 17 -16.10 12.21 10.72
C VAL A 17 -14.70 11.61 10.60
N PHE A 18 -13.85 12.13 9.71
CA PHE A 18 -12.47 11.66 9.54
C PHE A 18 -11.70 11.79 10.85
N LYS A 19 -11.72 12.97 11.49
CA LYS A 19 -11.06 13.17 12.78
C LYS A 19 -11.56 12.21 13.86
N LYS A 20 -12.88 12.03 13.97
CA LYS A 20 -13.46 11.10 14.96
C LYS A 20 -13.05 9.66 14.69
N TYR A 21 -13.01 9.25 13.42
CA TYR A 21 -12.58 7.91 12.99
C TYR A 21 -11.10 7.65 13.27
N GLU A 22 -10.22 8.60 12.95
CA GLU A 22 -8.78 8.48 13.22
C GLU A 22 -8.50 8.37 14.73
N ILE A 23 -9.20 9.16 15.54
CA ILE A 23 -9.09 9.10 17.01
C ILE A 23 -9.61 7.76 17.56
N SER A 24 -10.73 7.24 17.05
CA SER A 24 -11.35 6.01 17.58
C SER A 24 -10.65 4.72 17.15
N THR A 25 -10.04 4.71 15.96
CA THR A 25 -9.40 3.51 15.38
C THR A 25 -7.88 3.51 15.47
N GLY A 26 -7.26 4.68 15.70
CA GLY A 26 -5.81 4.85 15.62
C GLY A 26 -5.23 4.74 14.20
N GLN A 27 -6.09 4.63 13.17
CA GLN A 27 -5.68 4.54 11.77
C GLN A 27 -5.81 5.90 11.09
N ALA A 28 -4.71 6.42 10.54
CA ALA A 28 -4.73 7.65 9.76
C ALA A 28 -5.38 7.44 8.39
N LEU A 29 -6.31 8.32 8.00
CA LEU A 29 -6.96 8.29 6.69
C LEU A 29 -6.12 9.06 5.67
N VAL A 30 -5.68 8.39 4.60
CA VAL A 30 -4.99 9.06 3.50
C VAL A 30 -6.01 9.71 2.56
N LEU A 31 -6.31 10.98 2.82
CA LEU A 31 -7.31 11.77 2.07
C LEU A 31 -6.77 12.18 0.69
N ASN A 32 -6.88 11.29 -0.31
CA ASN A 32 -6.48 11.55 -1.68
C ASN A 32 -7.56 11.08 -2.68
N THR A 33 -7.27 11.04 -3.98
CA THR A 33 -8.26 10.67 -5.00
C THR A 33 -8.58 9.16 -5.08
N ASN A 34 -7.93 8.32 -4.28
CA ASN A 34 -8.16 6.87 -4.27
C ASN A 34 -9.37 6.50 -3.39
N ARG A 35 -10.46 6.04 -4.03
CA ARG A 35 -11.69 5.60 -3.34
C ARG A 35 -11.45 4.54 -2.26
N LYS A 36 -10.45 3.66 -2.42
CA LYS A 36 -10.15 2.60 -1.45
C LYS A 36 -9.73 3.13 -0.08
N ASN A 37 -9.17 4.33 -0.02
CA ASN A 37 -8.72 4.93 1.24
C ASN A 37 -9.88 5.32 2.16
N TYR A 38 -11.10 5.40 1.62
CA TYR A 38 -12.31 5.75 2.36
C TYR A 38 -13.17 4.54 2.67
N GLU A 39 -12.81 3.34 2.19
CA GLU A 39 -13.69 2.16 2.18
C GLU A 39 -14.03 1.66 3.58
N GLU A 40 -13.05 1.63 4.49
CA GLU A 40 -13.29 1.17 5.87
C GLU A 40 -14.22 2.13 6.63
N LEU A 41 -14.03 3.44 6.44
CA LEU A 41 -14.98 4.43 6.95
C LEU A 41 -16.35 4.30 6.28
N ALA A 42 -16.38 4.01 4.97
CA ALA A 42 -17.59 3.81 4.22
C ALA A 42 -18.40 2.62 4.77
N LYS A 43 -17.75 1.51 5.15
CA LYS A 43 -18.40 0.39 5.86
C LYS A 43 -18.98 0.82 7.21
N VAL A 44 -18.25 1.63 7.98
CA VAL A 44 -18.75 2.14 9.27
C VAL A 44 -20.01 2.99 9.09
N LEU A 45 -19.99 3.93 8.15
CA LEU A 45 -21.17 4.74 7.84
C LEU A 45 -22.29 3.91 7.22
N SER A 46 -21.96 2.86 6.45
CA SER A 46 -22.93 1.95 5.85
C SER A 46 -23.71 1.14 6.87
N LYS A 47 -23.07 0.74 7.98
CA LYS A 47 -23.78 0.10 9.10
C LYS A 47 -24.88 1.01 9.63
N ILE A 48 -24.59 2.30 9.78
CA ILE A 48 -25.56 3.30 10.23
C ILE A 48 -26.63 3.55 9.16
N SER A 49 -26.24 3.74 7.90
CA SER A 49 -27.20 4.10 6.85
C SER A 49 -28.17 2.97 6.51
N ASN A 50 -27.76 1.71 6.63
CA ASN A 50 -28.65 0.55 6.42
C ASN A 50 -29.63 0.33 7.58
N GLU A 51 -29.39 0.91 8.76
CA GLU A 51 -30.33 0.88 9.89
C GLU A 51 -31.39 2.00 9.82
N LEU A 52 -31.17 3.03 8.99
CA LEU A 52 -32.08 4.19 8.86
C LEU A 52 -33.55 3.82 8.63
N PRO A 53 -33.93 2.79 7.84
CA PRO A 53 -35.34 2.44 7.70
C PRO A 53 -36.05 2.11 9.02
N ASN A 54 -35.30 1.70 10.05
CA ASN A 54 -35.84 1.24 11.34
C ASN A 54 -35.61 2.24 12.49
N THR A 55 -34.83 3.30 12.29
CA THR A 55 -34.36 4.17 13.39
C THR A 55 -34.91 5.60 13.36
N SER A 56 -35.82 5.93 12.44
CA SER A 56 -36.28 7.32 12.21
C SER A 56 -36.86 8.00 13.45
N GLN A 57 -37.66 7.28 14.25
CA GLN A 57 -38.23 7.80 15.50
C GLN A 57 -37.19 7.92 16.62
N LEU A 58 -36.30 6.94 16.74
CA LEU A 58 -35.29 6.89 17.81
C LEU A 58 -34.19 7.95 17.61
N LEU A 59 -33.73 8.10 16.37
CA LEU A 59 -32.59 8.94 16.02
C LEU A 59 -33.00 10.27 15.40
N HIS A 60 -34.30 10.57 15.30
CA HIS A 60 -34.81 11.86 14.80
C HIS A 60 -34.26 12.25 13.42
N HIS A 61 -34.48 11.41 12.40
CA HIS A 61 -34.19 11.72 11.00
C HIS A 61 -35.40 11.46 10.11
N ASP A 62 -35.30 11.83 8.82
CA ASP A 62 -36.37 11.59 7.85
C ASP A 62 -36.59 10.07 7.63
N PRO A 63 -37.83 9.62 7.37
CA PRO A 63 -38.12 8.20 7.18
C PRO A 63 -37.53 7.69 5.86
N TYR A 64 -36.82 6.56 5.92
CA TYR A 64 -36.26 5.88 4.75
C TYR A 64 -37.07 4.60 4.46
N PRO A 65 -37.47 4.34 3.21
CA PRO A 65 -38.26 3.16 2.89
C PRO A 65 -37.44 1.87 3.06
N PRO A 66 -38.00 0.78 3.62
CA PRO A 66 -37.29 -0.48 3.77
C PRO A 66 -36.84 -1.07 2.42
N GLU A 67 -35.84 -1.94 2.47
CA GLU A 67 -35.39 -2.71 1.32
C GLU A 67 -36.44 -3.77 0.96
N ARG A 68 -36.83 -3.84 -0.32
CA ARG A 68 -37.84 -4.79 -0.82
C ARG A 68 -37.20 -6.11 -1.29
N ASN A 69 -35.88 -6.15 -1.40
CA ASN A 69 -35.15 -7.34 -1.85
C ASN A 69 -34.96 -8.31 -0.67
N THR A 70 -35.40 -9.56 -0.84
CA THR A 70 -35.30 -10.61 0.17
C THR A 70 -34.00 -11.43 0.07
N GLN A 71 -33.15 -11.14 -0.92
CA GLN A 71 -31.86 -11.79 -1.07
C GLN A 71 -30.88 -11.31 0.00
N LYS A 72 -30.08 -12.23 0.56
CA LYS A 72 -28.97 -11.89 1.46
C LYS A 72 -27.85 -11.25 0.67
N LEU A 73 -27.87 -9.92 0.57
CA LEU A 73 -26.80 -9.13 -0.03
C LEU A 73 -25.76 -8.77 1.04
N GLU A 74 -24.51 -8.68 0.62
CA GLU A 74 -23.40 -8.18 1.45
C GLU A 74 -22.93 -6.82 0.93
N TYR A 75 -22.22 -6.06 1.75
CA TYR A 75 -21.58 -4.82 1.32
C TYR A 75 -20.71 -5.04 0.06
N PRO A 76 -20.74 -4.17 -0.97
CA PRO A 76 -21.43 -2.88 -1.04
C PRO A 76 -22.75 -2.93 -1.83
N TYR A 77 -23.53 -4.01 -1.71
CA TYR A 77 -24.73 -4.24 -2.51
C TYR A 77 -26.05 -3.93 -1.79
N LEU A 78 -26.03 -3.49 -0.52
CA LEU A 78 -27.25 -3.09 0.21
C LEU A 78 -27.76 -1.74 -0.27
N LYS A 79 -29.08 -1.53 -0.20
CA LYS A 79 -29.75 -0.31 -0.71
C LYS A 79 -29.16 1.01 -0.21
N TYR A 80 -28.71 1.04 1.05
CA TYR A 80 -28.19 2.25 1.69
C TYR A 80 -26.68 2.20 1.91
N ASP A 81 -25.95 1.32 1.24
CA ASP A 81 -24.51 1.30 1.33
C ASP A 81 -23.88 2.61 0.85
N ILE A 82 -22.94 3.08 1.66
CA ILE A 82 -22.05 4.19 1.38
C ILE A 82 -20.73 3.59 0.87
N THR A 83 -20.31 4.02 -0.30
CA THR A 83 -19.06 3.60 -0.94
C THR A 83 -17.95 4.61 -0.68
N GLY A 84 -16.68 4.17 -0.70
CA GLY A 84 -15.54 5.07 -0.58
C GLY A 84 -15.51 6.15 -1.68
N GLY A 85 -16.09 5.86 -2.85
CA GLY A 85 -16.28 6.83 -3.92
C GLY A 85 -17.21 7.98 -3.53
N GLN A 86 -18.37 7.68 -2.92
CA GLN A 86 -19.32 8.70 -2.48
C GLN A 86 -18.73 9.60 -1.39
N ILE A 87 -17.94 9.05 -0.46
CA ILE A 87 -17.25 9.83 0.56
C ILE A 87 -16.20 10.74 -0.07
N LYS A 88 -15.36 10.20 -0.96
CA LYS A 88 -14.34 10.96 -1.69
C LYS A 88 -14.97 12.13 -2.45
N ASP A 89 -15.96 11.85 -3.28
CA ASP A 89 -16.56 12.86 -4.17
C ASP A 89 -17.32 13.95 -3.39
N ALA A 90 -17.96 13.58 -2.27
CA ALA A 90 -18.59 14.54 -1.37
C ALA A 90 -17.55 15.40 -0.64
N TYR A 91 -16.47 14.81 -0.15
CA TYR A 91 -15.41 15.53 0.56
C TYR A 91 -14.60 16.47 -0.34
N THR A 92 -14.24 16.04 -1.56
CA THR A 92 -13.56 16.90 -2.55
C THR A 92 -14.48 17.98 -3.12
N GLY A 93 -15.75 17.97 -2.74
CA GLY A 93 -16.72 18.97 -3.16
C GLY A 93 -17.14 18.86 -4.62
N MET A 94 -17.03 17.65 -5.20
CA MET A 94 -17.53 17.33 -6.55
C MET A 94 -19.05 17.10 -6.57
N VAL A 95 -19.66 16.87 -5.39
CA VAL A 95 -21.10 16.65 -5.25
C VAL A 95 -21.78 17.87 -4.62
N SER A 96 -22.62 18.56 -5.38
CA SER A 96 -23.38 19.73 -4.90
C SER A 96 -24.55 19.34 -3.98
N ASN A 97 -25.18 18.19 -4.25
CA ASN A 97 -26.31 17.64 -3.50
C ASN A 97 -25.98 16.21 -3.03
N PRO A 98 -25.40 16.05 -1.83
CA PRO A 98 -25.06 14.75 -1.28
C PRO A 98 -26.32 13.92 -1.02
N ARG A 99 -26.20 12.59 -1.07
CA ARG A 99 -27.34 11.71 -0.81
C ARG A 99 -27.83 11.89 0.64
N PRO A 100 -29.15 12.01 0.90
CA PRO A 100 -29.67 12.28 2.24
C PRO A 100 -29.18 11.29 3.31
N PHE A 101 -29.15 9.99 2.98
CA PHE A 101 -28.69 8.95 3.91
C PHE A 101 -27.21 9.07 4.30
N LEU A 102 -26.37 9.65 3.44
CA LEU A 102 -24.96 9.93 3.78
C LEU A 102 -24.88 11.08 4.79
N VAL A 103 -25.71 12.11 4.63
CA VAL A 103 -25.78 13.25 5.54
C VAL A 103 -26.26 12.78 6.92
N ASP A 104 -27.36 12.03 6.98
CA ASP A 104 -27.87 11.48 8.25
C ASP A 104 -26.88 10.51 8.91
N ALA A 105 -26.20 9.65 8.14
CA ALA A 105 -25.17 8.77 8.69
C ALA A 105 -24.01 9.57 9.33
N CYS A 106 -23.62 10.71 8.74
CA CYS A 106 -22.60 11.57 9.33
C CYS A 106 -23.07 12.25 10.62
N TYR A 107 -24.30 12.76 10.67
CA TYR A 107 -24.87 13.35 11.88
C TYR A 107 -24.98 12.32 13.01
N ILE A 108 -25.51 11.13 12.72
CA ILE A 108 -25.65 10.05 13.71
C ILE A 108 -24.27 9.59 14.19
N TYR A 109 -23.30 9.40 13.28
CA TYR A 109 -21.96 9.00 13.66
C TYR A 109 -21.28 10.03 14.57
N LEU A 110 -21.47 11.32 14.33
CA LEU A 110 -20.84 12.38 15.11
C LEU A 110 -21.55 12.66 16.44
N TYR A 111 -22.87 12.80 16.40
CA TYR A 111 -23.68 13.40 17.45
C TYR A 111 -24.72 12.44 18.04
N GLY A 112 -24.87 11.23 17.50
CA GLY A 112 -25.85 10.24 17.96
C GLY A 112 -27.30 10.54 17.58
N ILE A 113 -27.54 11.61 16.82
CA ILE A 113 -28.85 12.03 16.33
C ILE A 113 -28.75 12.37 14.84
N GLY A 114 -29.84 12.21 14.10
CA GLY A 114 -29.94 12.55 12.69
C GLY A 114 -30.10 14.04 12.42
N ARG A 115 -30.08 14.41 11.14
CA ARG A 115 -30.05 15.81 10.69
C ARG A 115 -31.25 16.61 11.22
N LYS A 116 -32.44 16.01 11.23
CA LYS A 116 -33.67 16.66 11.68
C LYS A 116 -33.65 16.95 13.19
N GLY A 117 -33.28 15.98 14.02
CA GLY A 117 -33.09 16.17 15.46
C GLY A 117 -31.98 17.16 15.78
N PHE A 118 -30.89 17.15 15.01
CA PHE A 118 -29.82 18.13 15.15
C PHE A 118 -30.29 19.57 14.85
N GLN A 119 -31.21 19.75 13.90
CA GLN A 119 -31.78 21.06 13.59
C GLN A 119 -32.61 21.64 14.76
N GLU A 120 -33.26 20.77 15.53
CA GLU A 120 -34.07 21.14 16.69
C GLU A 120 -33.20 21.55 17.89
N ASN A 121 -32.04 20.92 18.06
CA ASN A 121 -31.07 21.25 19.11
C ASN A 121 -29.60 21.17 18.60
N PRO A 122 -29.06 22.24 17.99
CA PRO A 122 -27.76 22.20 17.33
C PRO A 122 -26.61 22.16 18.35
N LEU A 123 -25.87 21.05 18.36
CA LEU A 123 -24.68 20.88 19.20
C LEU A 123 -23.42 21.54 18.61
N ASP A 124 -23.44 21.91 17.33
CA ASP A 124 -22.32 22.55 16.63
C ASP A 124 -22.79 23.80 15.86
N GLN A 125 -22.38 24.97 16.34
CA GLN A 125 -22.76 26.27 15.77
C GLN A 125 -22.13 26.54 14.38
N GLN A 126 -21.08 25.80 13.98
CA GLN A 126 -20.43 25.98 12.67
C GLN A 126 -21.24 25.38 11.51
N LEU A 127 -22.26 24.56 11.81
CA LEU A 127 -23.22 24.01 10.85
C LEU A 127 -24.41 24.94 10.56
N LEU A 128 -24.50 26.09 11.24
CA LEU A 128 -25.55 27.09 11.01
C LEU A 128 -25.16 28.03 9.84
N GLU A 129 -26.14 28.41 9.01
CA GLU A 129 -25.97 29.47 8.01
C GLU A 129 -25.77 30.82 8.73
N LYS A 130 -24.67 31.53 8.43
CA LYS A 130 -24.52 32.94 8.83
C LYS A 130 -25.20 33.82 7.77
N PRO A 131 -25.91 34.90 8.15
CA PRO A 131 -26.41 35.86 7.18
C PRO A 131 -25.24 36.48 6.39
N ILE A 132 -25.41 36.58 5.08
CA ILE A 132 -24.40 37.11 4.15
C ILE A 132 -24.28 38.62 4.38
N ALA A 133 -23.07 39.08 4.70
CA ALA A 133 -22.65 40.44 4.43
C ALA A 133 -21.24 40.42 3.82
N GLN A 134 -21.11 40.98 2.63
CA GLN A 134 -19.85 41.38 2.01
C GLN A 134 -19.98 42.87 1.61
N PRO A 135 -18.89 43.55 1.28
CA PRO A 135 -17.62 43.67 2.00
C PRO A 135 -17.31 45.16 2.24
N ASN A 136 -16.30 45.49 3.04
CA ASN A 136 -15.35 46.56 2.68
C ASN A 136 -14.18 46.65 3.65
N HIS A 137 -12.99 46.73 3.05
CA HIS A 137 -11.76 47.20 3.66
C HIS A 137 -11.93 48.62 4.23
N SER A 138 -11.43 48.85 5.44
CA SER A 138 -10.52 49.98 5.69
C SER A 138 -9.93 49.91 7.09
N SER A 139 -8.60 50.01 7.09
CA SER A 139 -7.72 50.54 8.13
C SER A 139 -8.32 50.95 9.47
N SER A 140 -7.80 50.37 10.55
CA SER A 140 -7.61 51.12 11.79
C SER A 140 -6.21 50.92 12.34
N ARG A 141 -5.55 52.06 12.52
CA ARG A 141 -4.21 52.23 13.03
C ARG A 141 -4.15 51.76 14.48
N PHE A 142 -3.03 51.12 14.81
CA PHE A 142 -2.54 50.98 16.17
C PHE A 142 -2.63 52.31 16.95
N PRO A 143 -3.17 52.31 18.18
CA PRO A 143 -2.67 53.18 19.22
C PRO A 143 -1.61 52.40 20.00
N LEU A 144 -0.35 52.72 19.69
CA LEU A 144 0.79 52.43 20.54
C LEU A 144 0.59 53.18 21.86
N ARG A 145 0.72 52.46 22.99
CA ARG A 145 1.02 52.88 24.38
C ARG A 145 -0.08 52.58 25.41
N LYS A 146 0.13 51.50 26.16
CA LYS A 146 0.57 51.53 27.58
C LYS A 146 0.47 50.12 28.16
N MET A 147 1.63 49.51 28.45
CA MET A 147 1.88 48.73 29.69
C MET A 147 3.35 48.26 29.73
N LEU A 148 4.27 49.21 29.58
CA LEU A 148 5.66 49.04 30.03
C LEU A 148 5.69 49.36 31.53
N ARG A 149 5.34 48.38 32.38
CA ARG A 149 5.82 48.24 33.78
C ARG A 149 5.25 46.99 34.48
N GLN A 150 5.26 45.83 33.82
CA GLN A 150 5.24 44.51 34.50
C GLN A 150 5.84 43.38 33.63
N GLN A 151 6.65 43.72 32.62
CA GLN A 151 6.97 42.83 31.49
C GLN A 151 8.43 42.34 31.41
N LYS A 152 9.22 42.50 32.48
CA LYS A 152 10.58 41.93 32.54
C LYS A 152 10.61 40.51 33.13
N LYS A 153 9.70 40.16 34.07
CA LYS A 153 9.65 38.80 34.66
C LYS A 153 8.92 37.78 33.79
N ALA A 154 7.82 38.15 33.12
CA ALA A 154 7.09 37.26 32.21
C ALA A 154 7.88 36.94 30.91
N SER A 155 8.69 37.88 30.40
CA SER A 155 9.56 37.66 29.24
C SER A 155 10.69 36.66 29.55
N LEU A 156 11.33 36.78 30.71
CA LEU A 156 12.35 35.82 31.19
C LEU A 156 11.79 34.40 31.40
N ILE A 157 10.56 34.28 31.94
CA ILE A 157 9.91 32.97 32.12
C ILE A 157 9.56 32.35 30.76
N CYS A 158 9.00 33.10 29.81
CA CYS A 158 8.71 32.60 28.47
C CYS A 158 9.98 32.20 27.70
N ILE A 159 11.06 32.98 27.81
CA ILE A 159 12.36 32.64 27.21
C ILE A 159 12.94 31.38 27.85
N SER A 160 12.86 31.24 29.18
CA SER A 160 13.30 30.05 29.90
C SER A 160 12.50 28.80 29.49
N LEU A 161 11.17 28.91 29.38
CA LEU A 161 10.30 27.83 28.90
C LEU A 161 10.60 27.47 27.43
N LEU A 162 10.89 28.44 26.58
CA LEU A 162 11.29 28.20 25.19
C LEU A 162 12.64 27.50 25.12
N PHE A 163 13.61 27.90 25.95
CA PHE A 163 14.91 27.23 26.07
C PHE A 163 14.77 25.81 26.59
N LEU A 164 13.91 25.58 27.58
CA LEU A 164 13.60 24.25 28.11
C LEU A 164 12.97 23.39 27.01
N LEU A 165 12.01 23.93 26.25
CA LEU A 165 11.39 23.23 25.12
C LEU A 165 12.43 22.88 24.03
N LEU A 166 13.32 23.81 23.69
CA LEU A 166 14.43 23.58 22.76
C LEU A 166 15.40 22.51 23.26
N MET A 167 15.72 22.51 24.56
CA MET A 167 16.55 21.47 25.16
C MET A 167 15.86 20.11 25.13
N MET A 168 14.56 20.04 25.42
CA MET A 168 13.80 18.78 25.33
C MET A 168 13.70 18.27 23.90
N THR A 169 13.49 19.14 22.91
CA THR A 169 13.44 18.71 21.50
C THR A 169 14.82 18.30 20.99
N ALA A 170 15.89 19.01 21.37
CA ALA A 170 17.26 18.65 21.00
C ALA A 170 17.70 17.32 21.63
N THR A 171 17.39 17.10 22.91
CA THR A 171 17.69 15.83 23.59
C THR A 171 16.85 14.68 23.02
N GLY A 172 15.55 14.90 22.78
CA GLY A 172 14.68 13.91 22.13
C GLY A 172 15.16 13.56 20.71
N TRP A 173 15.61 14.55 19.94
CA TRP A 173 16.20 14.33 18.62
C TRP A 173 17.51 13.55 18.70
N PHE A 174 18.40 13.90 19.64
CA PHE A 174 19.66 13.19 19.83
C PHE A 174 19.45 11.72 20.22
N LEU A 175 18.54 11.44 21.16
CA LEU A 175 18.19 10.08 21.58
C LEU A 175 17.57 9.28 20.43
N SER A 176 16.67 9.90 19.64
CA SER A 176 16.08 9.30 18.46
C SER A 176 17.13 8.98 17.40
N HIS A 177 18.05 9.91 17.13
CA HIS A 177 19.14 9.72 16.19
C HIS A 177 20.06 8.58 16.62
N GLN A 178 20.44 8.53 17.90
CA GLN A 178 21.26 7.45 18.44
C GLN A 178 20.55 6.09 18.36
N THR A 179 19.25 6.05 18.66
CA THR A 179 18.44 4.83 18.54
C THR A 179 18.41 4.35 17.09
N TRP A 180 18.25 5.28 16.14
CA TRP A 180 18.24 4.96 14.72
C TRP A 180 19.60 4.44 14.21
N GLU A 181 20.70 5.05 14.64
CA GLU A 181 22.04 4.59 14.30
C GLU A 181 22.37 3.22 14.92
N ASN A 182 21.89 2.95 16.15
CA ASN A 182 21.98 1.63 16.75
C ASN A 182 21.21 0.58 15.95
N LEU A 183 19.95 0.87 15.59
CA LEU A 183 19.15 -0.04 14.76
C LEU A 183 19.81 -0.33 13.41
N LYS A 184 20.35 0.69 12.75
CA LYS A 184 21.10 0.49 11.50
C LYS A 184 22.31 -0.41 11.68
N LYS A 185 23.07 -0.21 12.76
CA LYS A 185 24.28 -0.98 13.05
C LYS A 185 23.96 -2.43 13.39
N ASP A 186 22.94 -2.66 14.21
CA ASP A 186 22.55 -3.98 14.71
C ASP A 186 21.89 -4.82 13.62
N LEU A 187 21.00 -4.21 12.84
CA LEU A 187 20.29 -4.88 11.74
C LEU A 187 21.03 -4.84 10.40
N LYS A 188 22.23 -4.24 10.35
CA LYS A 188 23.01 -4.03 9.12
C LYS A 188 22.16 -3.43 8.00
N ILE A 189 21.47 -2.33 8.31
CA ILE A 189 20.65 -1.60 7.34
C ILE A 189 21.58 -0.70 6.53
N LEU A 190 21.61 -0.91 5.21
CA LEU A 190 22.49 -0.18 4.27
C LEU A 190 23.97 -0.23 4.67
N PRO A 191 24.57 -1.43 4.82
CA PRO A 191 25.93 -1.59 5.30
C PRO A 191 26.99 -1.16 4.26
N TYR A 192 26.58 -1.03 3.00
CA TYR A 192 27.42 -0.62 1.87
C TYR A 192 26.78 0.55 1.13
N ASN A 193 27.59 1.54 0.78
CA ASN A 193 27.16 2.68 -0.03
C ASN A 193 27.54 2.45 -1.50
N PRO A 194 26.58 2.13 -2.39
CA PRO A 194 26.88 1.79 -3.77
C PRO A 194 27.35 2.99 -4.58
N SER A 195 28.28 2.74 -5.48
CA SER A 195 28.71 3.68 -6.51
C SER A 195 27.59 3.97 -7.51
N LYS A 196 27.70 5.09 -8.21
CA LYS A 196 26.76 5.44 -9.28
C LYS A 196 26.68 4.37 -10.38
N ALA A 197 27.80 3.71 -10.68
CA ALA A 197 27.85 2.62 -11.65
C ALA A 197 27.05 1.39 -11.19
N GLU A 198 27.17 1.02 -9.90
CA GLU A 198 26.37 -0.06 -9.30
C GLU A 198 24.87 0.28 -9.29
N ILE A 199 24.54 1.53 -8.95
CA ILE A 199 23.15 2.03 -9.01
C ILE A 199 22.60 1.94 -10.43
N ASP A 200 23.32 2.46 -11.42
CA ASP A 200 22.92 2.44 -12.82
C ASP A 200 22.83 1.01 -13.38
N HIS A 201 23.67 0.10 -12.88
CA HIS A 201 23.65 -1.30 -13.24
C HIS A 201 22.42 -2.03 -12.66
N MET A 202 21.95 -1.66 -11.47
CA MET A 202 20.80 -2.30 -10.85
C MET A 202 19.45 -1.69 -11.23
N GLU A 203 19.40 -0.36 -11.37
CA GLU A 203 18.15 0.35 -11.66
C GLU A 203 17.60 0.00 -13.05
N GLY A 204 16.28 -0.17 -13.13
CA GLY A 204 15.57 -0.44 -14.38
C GLY A 204 14.72 -1.71 -14.33
N LEU A 205 14.43 -2.22 -15.53
CA LEU A 205 13.49 -3.32 -15.73
C LEU A 205 14.22 -4.65 -15.93
N TRP A 206 13.72 -5.68 -15.28
CA TRP A 206 14.31 -7.02 -15.28
C TRP A 206 13.25 -8.08 -15.56
N MET A 207 13.57 -9.03 -16.44
CA MET A 207 12.83 -10.29 -16.52
C MET A 207 13.39 -11.27 -15.51
N VAL A 208 12.51 -11.96 -14.80
CA VAL A 208 12.89 -12.96 -13.82
C VAL A 208 12.21 -14.27 -14.13
N TYR A 209 13.02 -15.31 -14.28
CA TYR A 209 12.57 -16.68 -14.50
C TYR A 209 12.76 -17.48 -13.22
N ILE A 210 11.74 -18.24 -12.84
CA ILE A 210 11.73 -19.08 -11.65
C ILE A 210 11.27 -20.48 -12.05
N GLY A 211 11.89 -21.54 -11.52
CA GLY A 211 11.27 -22.88 -11.53
C GLY A 211 9.95 -22.86 -10.76
N SER A 212 9.04 -23.79 -11.01
CA SER A 212 7.67 -23.74 -10.47
C SER A 212 7.34 -24.77 -9.37
N PRO A 213 8.14 -24.95 -8.29
CA PRO A 213 7.64 -25.63 -7.09
C PRO A 213 6.55 -24.82 -6.35
N GLN A 214 6.21 -23.63 -6.83
CA GLN A 214 5.13 -22.78 -6.30
C GLN A 214 3.73 -23.25 -6.74
N ALA A 215 3.64 -24.28 -7.59
CA ALA A 215 2.36 -24.84 -8.00
C ALA A 215 1.93 -25.98 -7.06
N ARG A 216 0.61 -26.08 -6.87
CA ARG A 216 -0.04 -27.01 -5.93
C ARG A 216 0.37 -28.46 -6.21
N SER A 217 0.41 -29.29 -5.19
CA SER A 217 0.76 -30.73 -5.26
C SER A 217 -0.15 -31.55 -6.16
N SER A 218 -1.35 -31.02 -6.42
CA SER A 218 -2.28 -31.56 -7.41
C SER A 218 -1.79 -31.40 -8.85
N ASP A 219 -0.85 -30.51 -9.13
CA ASP A 219 -0.27 -30.31 -10.45
C ASP A 219 0.97 -31.20 -10.62
N SER A 220 0.79 -32.32 -11.33
CA SER A 220 1.86 -33.28 -11.62
C SER A 220 2.99 -32.67 -12.46
N SER A 221 2.72 -31.58 -13.19
CA SER A 221 3.70 -30.93 -14.06
C SER A 221 4.49 -29.82 -13.36
N ARG A 222 4.20 -29.51 -12.09
CA ARG A 222 4.77 -28.35 -11.39
C ARG A 222 6.29 -28.24 -11.43
N TYR A 223 6.96 -29.39 -11.35
CA TYR A 223 8.43 -29.47 -11.34
C TYR A 223 9.07 -29.20 -12.71
N HIS A 224 8.28 -29.27 -13.79
CA HIS A 224 8.71 -29.04 -15.16
C HIS A 224 8.15 -27.74 -15.73
N MET A 225 7.74 -26.82 -14.86
CA MET A 225 7.17 -25.52 -15.22
C MET A 225 8.11 -24.40 -14.76
N ALA A 226 8.17 -23.33 -15.54
CA ALA A 226 8.83 -22.08 -15.19
C ALA A 226 7.81 -20.94 -15.18
N VAL A 227 7.99 -20.00 -14.28
CA VAL A 227 7.15 -18.80 -14.16
C VAL A 227 7.95 -17.59 -14.58
N THR A 228 7.41 -16.82 -15.52
CA THR A 228 7.97 -15.53 -15.91
C THR A 228 7.41 -14.42 -15.05
N ASN A 229 8.31 -13.58 -14.55
CA ASN A 229 8.02 -12.40 -13.76
C ASN A 229 8.74 -11.20 -14.36
N MET A 230 8.28 -10.01 -14.00
CA MET A 230 8.99 -8.78 -14.33
C MET A 230 9.20 -7.93 -13.08
N VAL A 231 10.38 -7.34 -12.93
CA VAL A 231 10.76 -6.55 -11.76
C VAL A 231 11.18 -5.16 -12.20
N ASP A 232 10.47 -4.14 -11.70
CA ASP A 232 10.84 -2.73 -11.87
C ASP A 232 11.58 -2.25 -10.63
N VAL A 233 12.88 -1.98 -10.77
CA VAL A 233 13.80 -1.60 -9.69
C VAL A 233 14.09 -0.11 -9.76
N ARG A 234 13.92 0.59 -8.63
CA ARG A 234 14.14 2.04 -8.49
C ARG A 234 15.02 2.35 -7.29
N PHE A 235 16.03 3.21 -7.46
CA PHE A 235 16.86 3.65 -6.35
C PHE A 235 16.27 4.89 -5.66
N LYS A 236 16.13 4.85 -4.34
CA LYS A 236 15.64 5.97 -3.52
C LYS A 236 16.23 5.89 -2.11
N ASN A 237 16.66 7.02 -1.56
CA ASN A 237 17.11 7.14 -0.16
C ASN A 237 18.23 6.15 0.23
N GLY A 238 19.14 5.79 -0.69
CA GLY A 238 20.27 4.89 -0.41
C GLY A 238 20.01 3.40 -0.62
N TYR A 239 18.80 3.01 -1.04
CA TYR A 239 18.44 1.61 -1.31
C TYR A 239 17.55 1.46 -2.54
N PHE A 240 17.37 0.23 -3.00
CA PHE A 240 16.46 -0.06 -4.10
C PHE A 240 15.11 -0.47 -3.57
N THR A 241 14.05 0.02 -4.19
CA THR A 241 12.69 -0.49 -4.04
C THR A 241 12.27 -1.12 -5.35
N PHE A 242 11.36 -2.08 -5.30
CA PHE A 242 10.84 -2.66 -6.53
C PHE A 242 9.39 -3.13 -6.42
N ASN A 243 8.75 -3.18 -7.59
CA ASN A 243 7.54 -3.95 -7.81
C ASN A 243 7.89 -5.15 -8.70
N ARG A 244 7.45 -6.33 -8.28
CA ARG A 244 7.57 -7.57 -9.06
C ARG A 244 6.17 -7.99 -9.50
N TYR A 245 5.97 -8.04 -10.80
CA TYR A 245 4.76 -8.51 -11.44
C TYR A 245 4.93 -10.00 -11.72
N GLY A 246 4.08 -10.82 -11.12
CA GLY A 246 3.99 -12.26 -11.39
C GLY A 246 2.70 -12.60 -12.11
N ALA A 247 2.63 -13.78 -12.73
CA ALA A 247 1.45 -14.22 -13.48
C ALA A 247 0.16 -14.17 -12.63
N ASN A 248 0.24 -14.61 -11.37
CA ASN A 248 -0.91 -14.69 -10.47
C ASN A 248 -0.92 -13.58 -9.41
N PHE A 249 0.23 -13.29 -8.81
CA PHE A 249 0.35 -12.36 -7.69
C PHE A 249 1.55 -11.44 -7.87
N ASN A 250 1.42 -10.22 -7.36
CA ASN A 250 2.47 -9.21 -7.40
C ASN A 250 3.20 -9.20 -6.04
N HIS A 251 4.51 -8.93 -6.07
CA HIS A 251 5.30 -8.68 -4.88
C HIS A 251 5.77 -7.22 -4.86
N SER A 252 6.03 -6.72 -3.66
CA SER A 252 6.78 -5.49 -3.44
C SER A 252 7.95 -5.79 -2.51
N GLY A 253 9.00 -4.98 -2.59
CA GLY A 253 10.20 -5.27 -1.83
C GLY A 253 11.27 -4.20 -1.94
N TYR A 254 12.40 -4.51 -1.34
CA TYR A 254 13.61 -3.70 -1.38
C TYR A 254 14.84 -4.56 -1.63
N MET A 255 15.89 -3.91 -2.16
CA MET A 255 17.21 -4.51 -2.30
C MET A 255 18.24 -3.58 -1.67
N GLN A 256 19.24 -4.17 -1.03
CA GLN A 256 20.40 -3.44 -0.52
C GLN A 256 21.68 -4.20 -0.87
N PHE A 257 22.76 -3.45 -1.06
CA PHE A 257 24.08 -4.06 -1.19
C PHE A 257 24.56 -4.47 0.21
N GLU A 258 24.97 -5.73 0.33
CA GLU A 258 25.59 -6.26 1.55
C GLU A 258 27.11 -5.98 1.55
N ASN A 259 27.71 -6.05 0.37
CA ASN A 259 29.07 -5.61 0.08
C ASN A 259 29.19 -5.35 -1.44
N LYS A 260 30.42 -5.10 -1.90
CA LYS A 260 30.70 -4.94 -3.33
C LYS A 260 30.27 -6.19 -4.11
N ASP A 261 29.46 -5.99 -5.14
CA ASP A 261 28.95 -7.05 -6.03
C ASP A 261 28.00 -8.07 -5.35
N LEU A 262 27.56 -7.88 -4.10
CA LEU A 262 26.57 -8.75 -3.43
C LEU A 262 25.34 -7.96 -3.01
N LEU A 263 24.18 -8.41 -3.46
CA LEU A 263 22.90 -7.78 -3.23
C LEU A 263 21.95 -8.73 -2.51
N SER A 264 21.33 -8.26 -1.42
CA SER A 264 20.19 -8.93 -0.82
C SER A 264 18.90 -8.40 -1.43
N ILE A 265 17.94 -9.31 -1.65
CA ILE A 265 16.63 -9.01 -2.24
C ILE A 265 15.58 -9.53 -1.28
N HIS A 266 14.85 -8.60 -0.67
CA HIS A 266 13.74 -8.90 0.22
C HIS A 266 12.42 -8.56 -0.47
N SER A 267 11.55 -9.55 -0.65
CA SER A 267 10.23 -9.35 -1.26
C SER A 267 9.14 -10.00 -0.43
N TYR A 268 7.92 -9.52 -0.60
CA TYR A 268 6.72 -10.06 0.03
C TYR A 268 5.52 -9.81 -0.87
N LEU A 269 4.44 -10.57 -0.67
CA LEU A 269 3.21 -10.38 -1.43
C LEU A 269 2.69 -8.96 -1.24
N LYS A 270 2.33 -8.33 -2.34
CA LYS A 270 1.74 -6.99 -2.33
C LYS A 270 0.30 -7.10 -1.85
N ASN A 271 0.03 -6.64 -0.63
CA ASN A 271 -1.29 -6.57 -0.04
C ASN A 271 -1.60 -5.16 0.46
N ASN A 272 -2.85 -4.95 0.92
CA ASN A 272 -3.31 -3.66 1.45
C ASN A 272 -3.35 -3.64 2.98
N THR A 273 -2.90 -4.72 3.65
CA THR A 273 -3.01 -4.87 5.11
C THR A 273 -1.78 -4.33 5.85
N GLY A 274 -0.71 -4.00 5.12
CA GLY A 274 0.58 -3.61 5.67
C GLY A 274 1.33 -4.76 6.36
N LYS A 275 0.79 -5.98 6.32
CA LYS A 275 1.42 -7.17 6.88
C LYS A 275 2.34 -7.82 5.86
N ILE A 276 3.46 -8.37 6.32
CA ILE A 276 4.34 -9.17 5.47
C ILE A 276 3.68 -10.54 5.27
N GLU A 277 3.37 -10.87 4.02
CA GLU A 277 2.82 -12.16 3.63
C GLU A 277 3.77 -12.85 2.65
N SER A 278 4.02 -14.14 2.87
CA SER A 278 4.93 -14.98 2.08
C SER A 278 6.27 -14.28 1.78
N PRO A 279 7.05 -13.90 2.82
CA PRO A 279 8.34 -13.25 2.62
C PRO A 279 9.27 -14.17 1.83
N ARG A 280 10.09 -13.55 0.99
CA ARG A 280 11.16 -14.19 0.22
C ARG A 280 12.44 -13.42 0.44
N LEU A 281 13.49 -14.17 0.78
CA LEU A 281 14.84 -13.67 0.97
C LEU A 281 15.73 -14.25 -0.11
N SER A 282 16.46 -13.38 -0.80
CA SER A 282 17.35 -13.82 -1.88
C SER A 282 18.70 -13.14 -1.84
N LEU A 283 19.70 -13.83 -2.37
CA LEU A 283 21.05 -13.31 -2.56
C LEU A 283 21.44 -13.39 -4.03
N MET A 284 21.89 -12.26 -4.55
CA MET A 284 22.36 -12.09 -5.92
C MET A 284 23.82 -11.64 -5.90
N ARG A 285 24.67 -12.27 -6.72
CA ARG A 285 26.05 -11.82 -6.95
C ARG A 285 26.20 -11.23 -8.35
N LEU A 286 26.74 -10.02 -8.44
CA LEU A 286 26.98 -9.29 -9.68
C LEU A 286 28.34 -9.70 -10.28
N ASP A 287 28.36 -10.84 -10.95
CA ASP A 287 29.55 -11.27 -11.67
C ASP A 287 29.83 -10.35 -12.86
N LYS A 288 31.05 -9.82 -12.95
CA LYS A 288 31.48 -8.94 -14.05
C LYS A 288 31.27 -9.59 -15.42
N GLY A 289 30.76 -8.80 -16.37
CA GLY A 289 30.59 -9.22 -17.76
C GLY A 289 29.37 -10.10 -18.04
N LYS A 290 28.59 -10.45 -17.01
CA LYS A 290 27.32 -11.17 -17.20
C LYS A 290 26.16 -10.19 -17.40
N LYS A 291 25.20 -10.59 -18.24
CA LYS A 291 23.96 -9.84 -18.51
C LYS A 291 22.76 -10.39 -17.74
N ASP A 292 22.98 -11.53 -17.10
CA ASP A 292 22.02 -12.33 -16.41
C ASP A 292 22.63 -12.86 -15.11
N PHE A 293 21.83 -12.91 -14.06
CA PHE A 293 22.30 -13.23 -12.72
C PHE A 293 21.48 -14.36 -12.14
N VAL A 294 22.19 -15.36 -11.65
CA VAL A 294 21.61 -16.45 -10.89
C VAL A 294 21.48 -16.01 -9.45
N VAL A 295 20.27 -16.17 -8.92
CA VAL A 295 19.89 -15.76 -7.57
C VAL A 295 19.43 -16.98 -6.81
N LEU A 296 19.89 -17.12 -5.57
CA LEU A 296 19.36 -18.11 -4.65
C LEU A 296 18.32 -17.45 -3.77
N SER A 297 17.12 -18.03 -3.74
CA SER A 297 15.99 -17.51 -2.99
C SER A 297 15.39 -18.56 -2.07
N THR A 298 14.99 -18.15 -0.88
CA THR A 298 14.10 -18.92 -0.02
C THR A 298 12.69 -18.37 -0.17
N SER A 299 11.75 -19.22 -0.58
CA SER A 299 10.36 -18.86 -0.84
C SER A 299 9.41 -19.93 -0.30
N TRP A 300 8.17 -19.93 -0.77
CA TRP A 300 7.09 -20.80 -0.33
C TRP A 300 6.62 -21.62 -1.51
N ASN A 301 6.15 -22.84 -1.27
CA ASN A 301 5.52 -23.69 -2.29
C ASN A 301 4.06 -23.28 -2.60
N PHE A 302 3.48 -22.34 -1.84
CA PHE A 302 2.12 -21.81 -2.00
C PHE A 302 1.01 -22.88 -2.03
N GLU A 303 1.20 -23.95 -1.27
CA GLU A 303 0.16 -24.96 -1.03
C GLU A 303 -0.93 -24.41 -0.08
N ALA A 304 -2.07 -25.11 -0.03
CA ALA A 304 -3.15 -24.76 0.89
C ALA A 304 -2.93 -25.34 2.30
N GLY A 305 -3.23 -24.54 3.33
CA GLY A 305 -3.21 -24.96 4.73
C GLY A 305 -1.83 -25.40 5.20
N ASN A 306 -1.79 -26.52 5.93
CA ASN A 306 -0.57 -27.01 6.58
C ASN A 306 0.48 -27.58 5.61
N LYS A 307 0.18 -27.64 4.31
CA LYS A 307 1.13 -28.07 3.28
C LYS A 307 1.98 -26.93 2.75
N ASN A 308 1.64 -25.68 3.09
CA ASN A 308 2.44 -24.52 2.70
C ASN A 308 3.78 -24.58 3.43
N ASP A 309 4.84 -24.73 2.68
CA ASP A 309 6.17 -24.94 3.23
C ASP A 309 7.23 -24.09 2.53
N LEU A 310 8.31 -23.82 3.26
CA LEU A 310 9.48 -23.13 2.79
C LEU A 310 10.29 -24.02 1.85
N ILE A 311 10.81 -23.41 0.79
CA ILE A 311 11.65 -24.05 -0.22
C ILE A 311 12.77 -23.10 -0.62
N GLY A 312 13.95 -23.65 -0.90
CA GLY A 312 14.99 -22.98 -1.65
C GLY A 312 14.75 -23.15 -3.15
N ILE A 313 14.94 -22.09 -3.91
CA ILE A 313 14.77 -22.06 -5.36
C ILE A 313 15.86 -21.21 -6.01
N ARG A 314 16.12 -21.49 -7.29
CA ARG A 314 16.94 -20.65 -8.14
C ARG A 314 16.06 -19.72 -8.97
N GLU A 315 16.45 -18.45 -9.02
CA GLU A 315 15.87 -17.45 -9.91
C GLU A 315 16.94 -16.97 -10.90
N VAL A 316 16.54 -16.64 -12.13
CA VAL A 316 17.43 -16.06 -13.14
C VAL A 316 16.90 -14.69 -13.52
N TYR A 317 17.66 -13.65 -13.20
CA TYR A 317 17.37 -12.26 -13.50
C TYR A 317 18.08 -11.85 -14.78
N VAL A 318 17.36 -11.25 -15.72
CA VAL A 318 17.89 -10.77 -17.00
C VAL A 318 17.51 -9.29 -17.15
N LYS A 319 18.50 -8.41 -17.27
CA LYS A 319 18.23 -6.97 -17.41
C LYS A 319 17.67 -6.68 -18.80
N LEU A 320 16.53 -6.01 -18.86
CA LEU A 320 15.93 -5.55 -20.12
C LEU A 320 16.40 -4.15 -20.50
N GLY A 321 16.48 -3.24 -19.52
CA GLY A 321 16.90 -1.87 -19.78
C GLY A 321 16.80 -0.98 -18.55
N LYS A 322 17.06 0.32 -18.75
CA LYS A 322 17.05 1.34 -17.69
C LYS A 322 15.83 2.23 -17.86
N GLY A 323 15.17 2.58 -16.74
CA GLY A 323 14.07 3.54 -16.74
C GLY A 323 12.80 3.06 -17.46
N GLY A 324 12.00 4.02 -17.94
CA GLY A 324 10.68 3.79 -18.52
C GLY A 324 9.56 3.68 -17.49
N GLN A 325 8.32 3.59 -17.97
CA GLN A 325 7.12 3.39 -17.15
C GLN A 325 6.57 2.00 -17.37
N VAL A 326 6.08 1.38 -16.29
CA VAL A 326 5.56 0.02 -16.29
C VAL A 326 4.09 0.06 -15.92
N GLU A 327 3.24 -0.46 -16.80
CA GLU A 327 1.79 -0.50 -16.62
C GLU A 327 1.26 -1.93 -16.76
N GLU A 328 0.41 -2.37 -15.84
CA GLU A 328 -0.30 -3.63 -15.95
C GLU A 328 -1.55 -3.45 -16.82
N ILE A 329 -1.61 -4.15 -17.95
CA ILE A 329 -2.75 -4.11 -18.86
C ILE A 329 -3.81 -5.10 -18.38
N ILE A 330 -4.94 -4.56 -17.92
CA ILE A 330 -6.07 -5.32 -17.38
C ILE A 330 -7.31 -5.17 -18.24
N ASN A 331 -8.23 -6.14 -18.15
CA ASN A 331 -9.56 -6.10 -18.77
C ASN A 331 -9.57 -5.94 -20.30
N THR A 332 -8.57 -6.49 -20.99
CA THR A 332 -8.55 -6.56 -22.47
C THR A 332 -8.94 -7.96 -22.95
N LEU A 333 -9.40 -8.05 -24.21
CA LEU A 333 -9.68 -9.33 -24.88
C LEU A 333 -8.44 -10.23 -24.90
N GLU A 334 -7.29 -9.61 -25.12
CA GLU A 334 -6.00 -10.29 -25.17
C GLU A 334 -5.60 -10.90 -23.82
N ASN A 335 -5.73 -10.13 -22.73
CA ASN A 335 -5.51 -10.61 -21.36
C ASN A 335 -6.39 -11.83 -21.03
N SER A 336 -7.67 -11.76 -21.42
CA SER A 336 -8.65 -12.84 -21.21
C SER A 336 -8.34 -14.08 -22.05
N SER A 337 -7.87 -13.89 -23.28
CA SER A 337 -7.55 -14.97 -24.23
C SER A 337 -6.26 -15.71 -23.86
N CYS A 338 -5.20 -14.98 -23.51
CA CYS A 338 -3.89 -15.57 -23.22
C CYS A 338 -3.83 -16.27 -21.86
N LYS A 339 -4.80 -16.03 -20.96
CA LYS A 339 -4.77 -16.43 -19.55
C LYS A 339 -3.45 -16.05 -18.87
N CYS A 340 -3.01 -14.83 -19.13
CA CYS A 340 -1.70 -14.34 -18.73
C CYS A 340 -1.81 -12.89 -18.23
N LYS A 341 -0.83 -12.48 -17.42
CA LYS A 341 -0.71 -11.07 -17.04
C LYS A 341 0.12 -10.35 -18.09
N ILE A 342 -0.42 -9.28 -18.66
CA ILE A 342 0.27 -8.47 -19.66
C ILE A 342 0.82 -7.24 -18.97
N ILE A 343 2.12 -7.01 -19.09
CA ILE A 343 2.75 -5.78 -18.61
C ILE A 343 3.34 -5.01 -19.79
N ARG A 344 2.98 -3.74 -19.89
CA ARG A 344 3.52 -2.79 -20.84
C ARG A 344 4.70 -2.05 -20.23
N TRP A 345 5.80 -2.00 -20.98
CA TRP A 345 6.92 -1.13 -20.68
C TRP A 345 7.01 -0.02 -21.72
N GLU A 346 6.84 1.22 -21.29
CA GLU A 346 7.02 2.40 -22.14
C GLU A 346 8.39 3.02 -21.90
N HIS A 347 9.20 3.07 -22.95
CA HIS A 347 10.55 3.61 -22.90
C HIS A 347 10.84 4.40 -24.17
N GLN A 348 11.21 5.68 -24.02
CA GLN A 348 11.57 6.58 -25.13
C GLN A 348 10.47 6.69 -26.22
N GLY A 349 9.21 6.69 -25.82
CA GLY A 349 8.06 6.80 -26.75
C GLY A 349 7.72 5.51 -27.50
N GLN A 350 8.45 4.42 -27.26
CA GLN A 350 8.08 3.07 -27.72
C GLN A 350 7.49 2.28 -26.56
N HIS A 351 6.59 1.35 -26.87
CA HIS A 351 6.05 0.41 -25.90
C HIS A 351 6.40 -1.02 -26.29
N GLN A 352 6.64 -1.86 -25.29
CA GLN A 352 6.82 -3.30 -25.44
C GLN A 352 5.95 -4.02 -24.42
N ASP A 353 5.16 -4.98 -24.91
CA ASP A 353 4.26 -5.77 -24.06
C ASP A 353 4.89 -7.14 -23.73
N PHE A 354 4.83 -7.50 -22.45
CA PHE A 354 5.38 -8.74 -21.90
C PHE A 354 4.27 -9.61 -21.32
N TYR A 355 4.26 -10.88 -21.70
CA TYR A 355 3.22 -11.85 -21.33
C TYR A 355 3.76 -12.76 -20.21
N LEU A 356 3.29 -12.51 -18.99
CA LEU A 356 3.69 -13.25 -17.80
C LEU A 356 2.74 -14.42 -17.56
N LYS A 357 3.27 -15.64 -17.69
CA LYS A 357 2.50 -16.89 -17.51
C LYS A 357 3.42 -18.03 -17.10
N ASN A 358 2.80 -19.10 -16.61
CA ASN A 358 3.48 -20.36 -16.38
C ASN A 358 3.67 -21.07 -17.72
N ILE A 359 4.88 -21.57 -17.96
CA ILE A 359 5.25 -22.27 -19.20
C ILE A 359 6.04 -23.52 -18.87
N PHE A 360 5.95 -24.54 -19.72
CA PHE A 360 6.80 -25.72 -19.58
C PHE A 360 8.27 -25.33 -19.78
N ILE A 361 9.15 -25.86 -18.94
CA ILE A 361 10.60 -25.62 -19.04
C ILE A 361 11.11 -26.02 -20.43
N ASP A 362 10.59 -27.11 -21.00
CA ASP A 362 10.95 -27.58 -22.34
C ASP A 362 10.59 -26.61 -23.46
N SER A 363 9.61 -25.72 -23.24
CA SER A 363 9.22 -24.68 -24.19
C SER A 363 10.14 -23.45 -24.16
N LEU A 364 11.03 -23.33 -23.17
CA LEU A 364 12.03 -22.26 -23.12
C LEU A 364 13.02 -22.42 -24.28
N LYS A 365 13.31 -21.33 -24.98
CA LYS A 365 14.30 -21.34 -26.07
C LYS A 365 15.74 -21.39 -25.55
N ASP A 366 15.99 -20.82 -24.38
CA ASP A 366 17.31 -20.77 -23.76
C ASP A 366 17.59 -22.08 -22.99
N LEU A 367 18.49 -22.91 -23.54
CA LEU A 367 18.90 -24.18 -22.94
C LEU A 367 19.47 -24.00 -21.52
N ARG A 368 20.16 -22.88 -21.27
CA ARG A 368 20.74 -22.57 -19.97
C ARG A 368 19.65 -22.32 -18.92
N LEU A 369 18.55 -21.64 -19.29
CA LEU A 369 17.41 -21.48 -18.39
C LEU A 369 16.79 -22.83 -18.04
N LYS A 370 16.75 -23.77 -18.99
CA LYS A 370 16.24 -25.13 -18.71
C LYS A 370 17.06 -25.80 -17.60
N THR A 371 18.38 -25.79 -17.74
CA THR A 371 19.28 -26.41 -16.75
C THR A 371 19.26 -25.70 -15.39
N LEU A 372 19.02 -24.40 -15.36
CA LEU A 372 19.04 -23.64 -14.11
C LEU A 372 17.72 -23.71 -13.33
N LEU A 373 16.61 -23.98 -14.00
CA LEU A 373 15.26 -23.88 -13.43
C LEU A 373 14.52 -25.22 -13.32
N ASP A 374 15.19 -26.32 -13.64
CA ASP A 374 14.66 -27.69 -13.52
C ASP A 374 14.38 -28.08 -12.06
N GLU A 375 13.82 -29.27 -11.89
CA GLU A 375 13.50 -29.83 -10.58
C GLU A 375 14.71 -29.92 -9.63
N ASN A 376 15.92 -30.07 -10.18
CA ASN A 376 17.17 -30.16 -9.42
C ASN A 376 17.59 -28.80 -8.83
N SER A 377 16.97 -27.71 -9.26
CA SER A 377 17.17 -26.37 -8.70
C SER A 377 16.41 -26.12 -7.39
N ILE A 378 15.56 -27.06 -6.96
CA ILE A 378 14.65 -26.92 -5.83
C ILE A 378 15.22 -27.63 -4.61
N LEU A 379 15.29 -26.91 -3.49
CA LEU A 379 15.71 -27.43 -2.20
C LEU A 379 14.50 -27.44 -1.25
N LEU A 380 14.09 -28.61 -0.79
CA LEU A 380 13.02 -28.71 0.21
C LEU A 380 13.56 -28.36 1.61
N ARG A 381 12.73 -27.73 2.46
CA ARG A 381 13.10 -27.46 3.87
C ARG A 381 13.42 -28.76 4.62
N GLU A 382 12.58 -29.77 4.43
CA GLU A 382 12.81 -31.13 4.93
C GLU A 382 13.20 -32.02 3.74
N PRO A 383 14.36 -32.68 3.78
CA PRO A 383 14.76 -33.61 2.74
C PRO A 383 13.73 -34.74 2.62
N GLY A 384 13.18 -34.92 1.41
CA GLY A 384 12.36 -36.10 1.10
C GLY A 384 13.23 -37.36 0.98
N ASN A 385 12.67 -38.52 1.33
CA ASN A 385 13.34 -39.80 1.09
C ASN A 385 13.70 -39.92 -0.41
N GLY A 386 14.97 -40.16 -0.72
CA GLY A 386 15.48 -40.31 -2.09
C GLY A 386 16.01 -39.05 -2.77
N ILE A 387 15.99 -37.87 -2.12
CA ILE A 387 16.60 -36.65 -2.67
C ILE A 387 18.12 -36.68 -2.40
N ILE A 388 18.87 -37.23 -3.35
CA ILE A 388 20.33 -37.18 -3.35
C ILE A 388 20.76 -35.99 -4.20
N LEU A 389 21.30 -34.92 -3.59
CA LEU A 389 21.76 -33.69 -4.28
C LEU A 389 22.88 -33.95 -5.32
N ARG A 390 23.52 -35.12 -5.26
CA ARG A 390 24.35 -35.72 -6.32
C ARG A 390 24.66 -37.17 -5.94
N GLN A 391 24.56 -38.12 -6.86
CA GLN A 391 25.13 -39.46 -6.63
C GLN A 391 26.60 -39.30 -6.19
N PRO A 392 27.05 -39.98 -5.13
CA PRO A 392 28.47 -39.98 -4.80
C PRO A 392 29.24 -40.47 -6.04
N PRO A 393 30.41 -39.89 -6.36
CA PRO A 393 31.23 -40.42 -7.43
C PRO A 393 31.42 -41.91 -7.16
N GLY A 394 31.01 -42.74 -8.11
CA GLY A 394 31.14 -44.20 -7.99
C GLY A 394 32.59 -44.57 -7.72
N PRO A 395 32.85 -45.74 -7.10
CA PRO A 395 34.21 -46.22 -6.92
C PRO A 395 34.94 -46.18 -8.26
N VAL A 396 36.04 -45.44 -8.30
CA VAL A 396 36.99 -45.49 -9.41
C VAL A 396 37.56 -46.90 -9.41
N HIS A 397 37.12 -47.72 -10.37
CA HIS A 397 37.63 -49.08 -10.57
C HIS A 397 38.91 -49.07 -11.38
#